data_AF-A0A1B6EHX7-F1
#
_entry.id   AF-A0A1B6EHX7-F1
#
_cell.length_a   1.000
_cell.length_b   1.000
_cell.length_c   1.000
_cell.angle_alpha   90.00
_cell.angle_beta   90.00
_cell.angle_gamma   90.00
#
_symmetry.space_group_name_H-M   'P 1'
#
loop_
_entity.id
_entity.type
_entity.pdbx_description
1 polymer ?
#
loop_
_entity_poly.entity_id
_entity_poly.type
_entity_poly.pdbx_seq_one_letter_code
_entity_poly.pdbx_strand_id
1 'polypeptide(L)'
;QLYDGKRLVSHNRYDQLVSELGLERVQQSGMLRIHPSFRIIALAEPPGSGGEASWLNPEVLSLFLFHQMPAVTQDQELHIMQQMFGRVPLSVAEVVKVTHKLRESADATLQSLASSLTTRQLLRVARRAAA
;
A
#
# COMPACT_ATOMS: atom_id res chain seq x y z
N GLN A 1 -14.82 -13.49 -13.46
CA GLN A 1 -14.71 -14.37 -14.65
C GLN A 1 -13.49 -13.90 -15.42
N LEU A 2 -12.66 -14.82 -15.91
CA LEU A 2 -11.49 -14.52 -16.71
C LEU A 2 -11.92 -14.21 -18.16
N TYR A 3 -11.02 -13.61 -18.95
CA TYR A 3 -11.30 -13.23 -20.34
C TYR A 3 -11.64 -14.42 -21.24
N ASP A 4 -11.19 -15.63 -20.89
CA ASP A 4 -11.47 -16.88 -21.59
C ASP A 4 -12.77 -17.56 -21.12
N GLY A 5 -13.57 -16.86 -20.32
CA GLY A 5 -14.84 -17.37 -19.79
C GLY A 5 -14.69 -18.24 -18.54
N LYS A 6 -13.48 -18.64 -18.14
CA LYS A 6 -13.26 -19.45 -16.93
C LYS A 6 -13.55 -18.68 -15.66
N ARG A 7 -13.83 -19.39 -14.57
CA ARG A 7 -14.21 -18.80 -13.27
C ARG A 7 -13.30 -19.28 -12.16
N LEU A 8 -12.71 -18.34 -11.43
CA LEU A 8 -11.99 -18.63 -10.18
C LEU A 8 -12.99 -18.81 -9.05
N VAL A 9 -12.81 -19.85 -8.25
CA VAL A 9 -13.67 -20.20 -7.12
C VAL A 9 -12.83 -20.48 -5.89
N SER A 10 -13.33 -20.10 -4.70
CA SER A 10 -12.62 -20.38 -3.45
C SER A 10 -12.34 -21.88 -3.30
N HIS A 11 -11.23 -22.23 -2.65
CA HIS A 11 -10.86 -23.63 -2.43
C HIS A 11 -12.00 -24.44 -1.81
N ASN A 12 -12.64 -23.93 -0.76
CA ASN A 12 -13.77 -24.60 -0.10
C ASN A 12 -14.92 -24.89 -1.05
N ARG A 13 -15.30 -23.90 -1.88
CA ARG A 13 -16.38 -24.05 -2.86
C ARG A 13 -16.00 -25.07 -3.94
N TYR A 14 -14.76 -25.01 -4.41
CA TYR A 14 -14.25 -25.94 -5.42
C TYR A 14 -14.23 -27.37 -4.90
N ASP A 15 -13.72 -27.59 -3.69
CA ASP A 15 -13.61 -28.92 -3.08
C ASP A 15 -14.98 -29.54 -2.82
N GLN A 16 -15.96 -28.72 -2.40
CA GLN A 16 -17.38 -29.13 -2.32
C GLN A 16 -17.93 -29.57 -3.68
N LEU A 17 -17.72 -28.77 -4.72
CA LEU A 17 -18.21 -29.08 -6.07
C LEU A 17 -17.58 -30.36 -6.62
N VAL A 18 -16.29 -30.59 -6.36
CA VAL A 18 -15.60 -31.83 -6.75
C VAL A 18 -16.21 -33.03 -6.02
N SER A 19 -16.55 -32.89 -4.73
CA SER A 19 -17.22 -33.95 -3.97
C SER A 19 -18.63 -34.26 -4.47
N GLU A 20 -19.39 -33.26 -4.94
CA GLU A 20 -20.78 -33.42 -5.38
C GLU A 20 -20.90 -33.89 -6.85
N LEU A 21 -20.02 -33.40 -7.73
CA LEU A 21 -20.17 -33.54 -9.18
C LEU A 21 -19.03 -34.33 -9.85
N GLY A 22 -17.95 -34.60 -9.12
CA GLY A 22 -16.74 -35.22 -9.65
C GLY A 22 -15.78 -34.22 -10.31
N LEU A 23 -14.48 -34.53 -10.24
CA LEU A 23 -13.40 -33.64 -10.70
C LEU A 23 -13.52 -33.28 -12.20
N GLU A 24 -13.77 -34.27 -13.06
CA GLU A 24 -13.82 -34.06 -14.52
C GLU A 24 -14.92 -33.08 -14.91
N ARG A 25 -16.11 -33.19 -14.30
CA ARG A 25 -17.25 -32.32 -14.61
C ARG A 25 -17.00 -30.88 -14.16
N VAL A 26 -16.38 -30.71 -12.99
CA VAL A 26 -15.95 -29.40 -12.49
C VAL A 26 -14.92 -28.78 -13.42
N GLN A 27 -13.93 -29.55 -13.90
CA GLN A 27 -12.92 -29.04 -14.83
C GLN A 27 -13.50 -28.67 -16.20
N GLN A 28 -14.37 -29.51 -16.76
CA GLN A 28 -15.06 -29.24 -18.04
C GLN A 28 -15.92 -27.98 -17.99
N SER A 29 -16.46 -27.63 -16.81
CA SER A 29 -17.23 -26.39 -16.61
C SER A 29 -16.40 -25.10 -16.59
N GLY A 30 -15.06 -25.21 -16.68
CA GLY A 30 -14.16 -24.05 -16.68
C GLY A 30 -13.97 -23.41 -15.29
N MET A 31 -14.29 -24.13 -14.21
CA MET A 31 -14.03 -23.68 -12.85
C MET A 31 -12.57 -23.96 -12.45
N LEU A 32 -11.94 -22.96 -11.84
CA LEU A 32 -10.55 -22.98 -11.41
C LEU A 32 -10.46 -22.75 -9.90
N ARG A 33 -9.73 -23.61 -9.20
CA ARG A 33 -9.55 -23.55 -7.75
C ARG A 33 -8.58 -22.42 -7.37
N ILE A 34 -9.00 -21.52 -6.49
CA ILE A 34 -8.11 -20.54 -5.85
C ILE A 34 -7.32 -21.23 -4.74
N HIS A 35 -6.01 -21.01 -4.69
CA HIS A 35 -5.16 -21.57 -3.64
C HIS A 35 -5.55 -21.03 -2.25
N PRO A 36 -5.59 -21.85 -1.17
CA PRO A 36 -6.00 -21.41 0.17
C PRO A 36 -5.15 -20.27 0.75
N SER A 37 -3.88 -20.17 0.35
CA SER A 37 -2.98 -19.08 0.77
C SER A 37 -3.03 -17.85 -0.13
N PHE A 38 -3.87 -17.82 -1.17
CA PHE A 38 -4.02 -16.64 -2.02
C PHE A 38 -4.61 -15.47 -1.21
N ARG A 39 -4.03 -14.28 -1.35
CA ARG A 39 -4.46 -13.06 -0.66
C ARG A 39 -4.43 -11.90 -1.66
N ILE A 40 -5.37 -10.97 -1.51
CA ILE A 40 -5.41 -9.71 -2.27
C ILE A 40 -5.14 -8.59 -1.27
N ILE A 41 -4.18 -7.73 -1.59
CA ILE A 41 -3.91 -6.49 -0.85
C ILE A 41 -4.15 -5.35 -1.83
N ALA A 42 -5.03 -4.43 -1.46
CA ALA A 42 -5.35 -3.26 -2.25
C ALA A 42 -4.93 -1.98 -1.50
N LEU A 43 -4.43 -0.99 -2.24
CA LEU A 43 -4.01 0.31 -1.71
C LEU A 43 -4.93 1.39 -2.26
N ALA A 44 -5.53 2.16 -1.37
CA ALA A 44 -6.37 3.30 -1.73
C ALA A 44 -5.87 4.56 -1.02
N GLU A 45 -6.06 5.70 -1.67
CA GLU A 45 -5.93 6.99 -1.00
C GLU A 45 -7.28 7.40 -0.40
N PRO A 46 -7.28 8.12 0.73
CA PRO A 46 -8.50 8.64 1.31
C PRO A 46 -9.19 9.63 0.35
N PRO A 47 -10.53 9.67 0.31
CA PRO A 47 -11.25 10.61 -0.54
C PRO A 47 -10.88 12.05 -0.19
N GLY A 48 -10.45 12.83 -1.19
CA GLY A 48 -10.05 14.23 -1.02
C GLY A 48 -8.56 14.54 -1.25
N SER A 49 -7.70 13.55 -1.52
CA SER A 49 -6.27 13.73 -1.83
C SER A 49 -5.96 14.30 -3.23
N GLY A 50 -6.96 14.85 -3.95
CA GLY A 50 -6.76 15.52 -5.24
C GLY A 50 -6.52 14.61 -6.45
N GLY A 51 -6.62 13.29 -6.28
CA GLY A 51 -6.54 12.29 -7.36
C GLY A 51 -7.89 11.95 -8.02
N GLU A 52 -7.83 11.28 -9.17
CA GLU A 52 -8.99 10.76 -9.92
C GLU A 52 -9.97 9.96 -9.04
N ALA A 53 -11.22 9.86 -9.51
CA ALA A 53 -12.34 9.24 -8.82
C ALA A 53 -11.95 8.00 -8.01
N SER A 54 -12.18 8.06 -6.70
CA SER A 54 -11.84 6.98 -5.77
C SER A 54 -12.55 5.69 -6.19
N TRP A 55 -11.77 4.69 -6.62
CA TRP A 55 -12.26 3.34 -6.87
C TRP A 55 -12.82 2.66 -5.61
N LEU A 56 -12.53 3.24 -4.44
CA LEU A 56 -12.97 2.78 -3.13
C LEU A 56 -14.41 3.21 -2.84
N ASN A 57 -15.35 2.59 -3.54
CA ASN A 57 -16.78 2.78 -3.31
C ASN A 57 -17.29 1.89 -2.14
N PRO A 58 -18.52 2.10 -1.62
CA PRO A 58 -19.07 1.29 -0.53
C PRO A 58 -19.13 -0.22 -0.81
N GLU A 59 -19.37 -0.62 -2.07
CA GLU A 59 -19.41 -2.03 -2.46
C GLU A 59 -18.03 -2.68 -2.29
N VAL A 60 -16.99 -2.05 -2.81
CA VAL A 60 -15.61 -2.49 -2.68
C VAL A 60 -15.15 -2.48 -1.23
N LEU A 61 -15.50 -1.45 -0.46
CA LEU A 61 -15.20 -1.39 0.98
C LEU A 61 -15.76 -2.58 1.74
N SER A 62 -16.93 -3.10 1.36
CA SER A 62 -17.52 -4.28 2.00
C SER A 62 -16.77 -5.59 1.72
N LEU A 63 -15.93 -5.63 0.67
CA LEU A 63 -15.17 -6.82 0.27
C LEU A 63 -13.84 -6.97 1.00
N PHE A 64 -13.35 -5.90 1.65
CA PHE A 64 -12.01 -5.86 2.24
C PHE A 64 -12.07 -5.55 3.74
N LEU A 65 -11.12 -6.11 4.48
CA LEU A 65 -10.75 -5.56 5.78
C LEU A 65 -9.89 -4.31 5.55
N PHE A 66 -10.18 -3.24 6.29
CA PHE A 66 -9.46 -1.99 6.15
C PHE A 66 -8.45 -1.79 7.28
N HIS A 67 -7.27 -1.31 6.90
CA HIS A 67 -6.26 -0.84 7.84
C HIS A 67 -5.72 0.50 7.35
N GLN A 68 -5.89 1.54 8.18
CA GLN A 68 -5.36 2.86 7.87
C GLN A 68 -3.87 2.90 8.19
N MET A 69 -3.06 3.25 7.19
CA MET A 69 -1.65 3.53 7.39
C MET A 69 -1.48 5.01 7.79
N PRO A 70 -1.00 5.32 9.00
CA PRO A 70 -0.69 6.70 9.37
C PRO A 70 0.56 7.18 8.62
N ALA A 71 0.68 8.50 8.47
CA ALA A 71 1.92 9.11 8.01
C ALA A 71 3.07 8.79 8.98
N VAL A 72 4.27 8.57 8.42
CA VAL A 72 5.48 8.29 9.21
C VAL A 72 5.84 9.54 10.00
N THR A 73 6.03 9.40 11.32
CA THR A 73 6.40 10.53 12.17
C THR A 73 7.88 10.92 12.00
N GLN A 74 8.23 12.13 12.42
CA GLN A 74 9.62 12.60 12.43
C GLN A 74 10.57 11.62 13.12
N ASP A 75 10.19 11.15 14.31
CA ASP A 75 11.02 10.24 15.11
C ASP A 75 11.15 8.86 14.44
N GLN A 76 10.08 8.38 13.79
CA GLN A 76 10.13 7.14 13.02
C GLN A 76 11.04 7.26 11.78
N GLU A 77 10.97 8.38 11.04
CA GLU A 77 11.88 8.61 9.91
C GLU A 77 13.34 8.66 10.36
N LEU A 78 13.63 9.37 11.46
CA LEU A 78 14.98 9.43 12.04
C LEU A 78 15.45 8.06 12.52
N HIS A 79 14.56 7.29 13.17
CA HIS A 79 14.87 5.94 13.61
C HIS A 79 15.20 5.02 12.43
N ILE A 80 14.42 5.07 11.34
CA ILE A 80 14.68 4.31 10.12
C ILE A 80 16.05 4.69 9.54
N MET A 81 16.35 5.99 9.44
CA MET A 81 17.67 6.45 8.97
C MET A 81 18.80 5.92 9.84
N GLN A 82 18.61 5.93 11.17
CA GLN A 82 19.60 5.42 12.11
C GLN A 82 19.86 3.93 11.94
N GLN A 83 18.80 3.13 11.77
CA GLN A 83 18.92 1.70 11.55
C GLN A 83 19.56 1.38 10.18
N MET A 84 19.33 2.21 9.16
CA MET A 84 19.85 1.97 7.82
C MET A 84 21.28 2.47 7.61
N PHE A 85 21.66 3.60 8.22
CA PHE A 85 22.91 4.31 7.91
C PHE A 85 23.77 4.62 9.15
N GLY A 86 23.36 4.20 10.35
CA GLY A 86 24.07 4.47 11.59
C GLY A 86 23.82 5.89 12.13
N ARG A 87 24.86 6.56 12.62
CA ARG A 87 24.67 7.88 13.25
C ARG A 87 24.20 8.92 12.23
N VAL A 88 22.99 9.44 12.42
CA VAL A 88 22.43 10.52 11.59
C VAL A 88 23.04 11.87 11.99
N PRO A 89 23.68 12.62 11.07
CA PRO A 89 24.21 13.94 11.36
C PRO A 89 23.12 14.96 11.72
N LEU A 90 23.46 15.96 12.54
CA LEU A 90 22.54 17.01 12.97
C LEU A 90 21.94 17.79 11.79
N SER A 91 22.73 18.01 10.72
CA SER A 91 22.25 18.67 9.51
C SER A 91 21.10 17.92 8.84
N VAL A 92 21.16 16.59 8.79
CA VAL A 92 20.10 15.74 8.25
C VAL A 92 18.87 15.79 9.15
N ALA A 93 19.06 15.77 10.48
CA ALA A 93 17.95 15.86 11.42
C ALA A 93 17.18 17.20 11.31
N GLU A 94 17.89 18.32 11.11
CA GLU A 94 17.25 19.61 10.86
C GLU A 94 16.50 19.65 9.52
N VAL A 95 17.03 19.01 8.47
CA VAL A 95 16.32 18.88 7.18
C VAL A 95 15.02 18.08 7.35
N VAL A 96 15.05 16.98 8.09
CA VAL A 96 13.86 16.19 8.41
C VAL A 96 12.84 17.06 9.16
N LYS A 97 13.26 17.77 10.20
CA LYS A 97 12.40 18.68 10.99
C LYS A 97 11.76 19.78 10.15
N VAL A 98 12.52 20.43 9.27
CA VAL A 98 11.99 21.44 8.33
C VAL A 98 10.96 20.79 7.41
N THR A 99 11.24 19.59 6.92
CA THR A 99 10.32 18.87 6.02
C THR A 99 8.98 18.56 6.68
N HIS A 100 8.97 18.11 7.94
CA HIS A 100 7.73 17.88 8.68
C HIS A 100 6.94 19.17 8.88
N LYS A 101 7.61 20.29 9.21
CA LYS A 101 6.94 21.60 9.28
C LYS A 101 6.32 22.03 7.95
N LEU A 102 6.99 21.74 6.83
CA LEU A 102 6.44 22.04 5.50
C LEU A 102 5.20 21.18 5.18
N ARG A 103 5.22 19.89 5.55
CA ARG A 103 4.10 18.95 5.37
C ARG A 103 2.89 19.26 6.25
N GLU A 104 3.10 19.91 7.40
CA GLU A 104 2.02 20.33 8.32
C GLU A 104 1.46 21.72 7.99
N SER A 105 2.09 22.45 7.05
CA SER A 105 1.69 23.82 6.70
C SER A 105 0.33 23.85 5.99
N ALA A 106 -0.52 24.83 6.31
CA ALA A 106 -1.74 25.10 5.55
C ALA A 106 -1.50 25.87 4.25
N ASP A 107 -0.29 26.42 4.05
CA ASP A 107 0.06 27.20 2.87
C ASP A 107 0.32 26.28 1.66
N ALA A 108 -0.42 26.48 0.57
CA ALA A 108 -0.31 25.70 -0.66
C ALA A 108 1.09 25.76 -1.31
N THR A 109 1.80 26.88 -1.18
CA THR A 109 3.16 27.02 -1.70
C THR A 109 4.15 26.18 -0.90
N LEU A 110 4.01 26.17 0.43
CA LEU A 110 4.84 25.35 1.31
C LEU A 110 4.55 23.86 1.15
N GLN A 111 3.30 23.48 0.91
CA GLN A 111 2.91 22.10 0.57
C GLN A 111 3.49 21.64 -0.76
N SER A 112 3.49 22.51 -1.77
CA SER A 112 4.13 22.22 -3.05
C SER A 112 5.63 21.94 -2.87
N LEU A 113 6.33 22.73 -2.04
CA LEU A 113 7.72 22.46 -1.68
C LEU A 113 7.87 21.13 -0.92
N ALA A 114 6.97 20.83 0.01
CA ALA A 114 6.97 19.58 0.77
C ALA A 114 6.90 18.33 -0.13
N SER A 115 6.19 18.41 -1.27
CA SER A 115 6.08 17.32 -2.25
C SER A 115 7.44 16.89 -2.84
N SER A 116 8.41 17.81 -2.90
CA SER A 116 9.78 17.54 -3.36
C SER A 116 10.64 16.85 -2.28
N LEU A 117 10.25 16.96 -1.01
CA LEU A 117 10.96 16.43 0.17
C LEU A 117 10.25 15.18 0.70
N THR A 118 10.06 14.18 -0.15
CA THR A 118 9.50 12.88 0.26
C THR A 118 10.44 12.13 1.20
N THR A 119 9.92 11.19 2.00
CA THR A 119 10.72 10.30 2.86
C THR A 119 11.84 9.62 2.07
N ARG A 120 11.61 9.26 0.80
CA ARG A 120 12.64 8.69 -0.08
C ARG A 120 13.80 9.67 -0.35
N GLN A 121 13.51 10.97 -0.51
CA GLN A 121 14.56 11.97 -0.69
C GLN A 121 15.33 12.22 0.61
N LEU A 122 14.64 12.23 1.75
CA LEU A 122 15.29 12.34 3.05
C LEU A 122 16.24 11.16 3.29
N LEU A 123 15.83 9.93 2.97
CA LEU A 123 16.71 8.75 3.04
C LEU A 123 17.92 8.87 2.10
N ARG A 124 17.76 9.46 0.91
CA ARG A 124 18.88 9.71 -0.01
C ARG A 124 19.86 10.75 0.54
N VAL A 125 19.37 11.80 1.18
CA VAL A 125 20.20 12.81 1.86
C VAL A 125 20.96 12.16 3.01
N ALA A 126 20.28 11.39 3.87
CA ALA A 126 20.91 10.67 4.97
C ALA A 126 22.02 9.71 4.50
N ARG A 127 21.74 8.91 3.46
CA ARG A 127 22.73 8.01 2.86
C ARG A 127 23.98 8.73 2.35
N ARG A 128 23.81 9.90 1.73
CA ARG A 128 24.94 10.71 1.23
C ARG A 128 25.76 11.33 2.33
N ALA A 129 25.14 11.68 3.45
CA ALA A 129 25.83 12.27 4.59
C ALA A 129 26.57 11.23 5.46
N ALA A 130 26.24 9.94 5.30
CA ALA A 130 26.90 8.83 5.97
C ALA A 130 28.05 8.21 5.16
N ALA A 131 28.18 8.57 3.88
CA ALA A 131 29.30 8.19 3.02
C ALA A 131 30.46 9.19 3.17
#